data_AF-A0A7X4Y403-F1
#
_entry.id   AF-A0A7X4Y403-F1
#
_cell.length_a   1.000
_cell.length_b   1.000
_cell.length_c   1.000
_cell.angle_alpha   90.00
_cell.angle_beta   90.00
_cell.angle_gamma   90.00
#
_symmetry.space_group_name_H-M   'P 1'
#
loop_
_entity.id
_entity.type
_entity.pdbx_description
1 polymer ?
#
loop_
_entity_poly.entity_id
_entity_poly.type
_entity_poly.pdbx_seq_one_letter_code
_entity_poly.pdbx_strand_id
1 'polypeptide(L)'
;MDGYIYNFIRKLEELVLLQEKSVNIILHAKSIKPSSEVSMRVSLFYLDIFEMLSELLNNIEFLEEENKKSYLLELALESLSLTLVSLPFLSSLSPMFADKELAKDIEEVVVLLEDMLMAWDEEKLRIASQYMSKVYQLLRYYLYSASRSYQNMS
;
A
#
# COMPACT_ATOMS: atom_id res chain seq x y z
N MET A 1 7.62 21.49 11.79
CA MET A 1 6.87 20.68 10.79
C MET A 1 7.83 19.91 9.90
N ASP A 2 8.91 20.53 9.42
CA ASP A 2 9.88 19.93 8.49
C ASP A 2 10.47 18.60 8.95
N GLY A 3 10.80 18.44 10.23
CA GLY A 3 11.34 17.18 10.76
C GLY A 3 10.37 16.00 10.73
N TYR A 4 9.05 16.26 10.83
CA TYR A 4 8.04 15.19 10.77
C TYR A 4 7.81 14.72 9.33
N ILE A 5 7.69 15.67 8.40
CA ILE A 5 7.54 15.37 6.97
C ILE A 5 8.79 14.63 6.46
N TYR A 6 9.99 15.08 6.84
CA TYR A 6 11.22 14.39 6.45
C TYR A 6 11.27 12.94 6.95
N ASN A 7 10.89 12.69 8.20
CA ASN A 7 10.83 11.33 8.75
C ASN A 7 9.76 10.47 8.06
N PHE A 8 8.62 11.06 7.71
CA PHE A 8 7.55 10.39 6.97
C PHE A 8 8.04 9.95 5.58
N ILE A 9 8.63 10.89 4.82
CA ILE A 9 9.16 10.62 3.48
C ILE A 9 10.22 9.51 3.54
N ARG A 10 11.19 9.63 4.45
CA ARG A 10 12.24 8.61 4.61
C ARG A 10 11.67 7.23 4.95
N LYS A 11 10.66 7.17 5.82
CA LYS A 11 10.00 5.90 6.16
C LYS A 11 9.27 5.32 4.95
N LEU A 12 8.59 6.16 4.16
CA LEU A 12 7.92 5.71 2.93
C LEU A 12 8.93 5.17 1.93
N GLU A 13 10.02 5.90 1.66
CA GLU A 13 11.12 5.44 0.80
C GLU A 13 11.71 4.09 1.26
N GLU A 14 11.95 3.94 2.56
CA GLU A 14 12.43 2.69 3.16
C GLU A 14 11.45 1.53 2.92
N LEU A 15 10.14 1.77 3.08
CA LEU A 15 9.09 0.78 2.85
C LEU A 15 9.00 0.40 1.37
N VAL A 16 9.00 1.37 0.45
CA VAL A 16 8.97 1.11 -1.00
C VAL A 16 10.20 0.30 -1.41
N LEU A 17 11.40 0.68 -0.95
CA LEU A 17 12.63 -0.06 -1.22
C LEU A 17 12.59 -1.51 -0.69
N LEU A 18 11.99 -1.73 0.49
CA LEU A 18 11.78 -3.08 1.03
C LEU A 18 10.74 -3.85 0.22
N GLN A 19 9.72 -3.18 -0.28
CA GLN A 19 8.70 -3.75 -1.14
C GLN A 19 9.32 -4.23 -2.45
N GLU A 20 10.09 -3.39 -3.14
CA GLU A 20 10.82 -3.74 -4.37
C GLU A 20 11.68 -4.99 -4.18
N LYS A 21 12.49 -5.02 -3.12
CA LYS A 21 13.33 -6.19 -2.77
C LYS A 21 12.48 -7.43 -2.55
N SER A 22 11.34 -7.29 -1.87
CA SER A 22 10.43 -8.39 -1.59
C SER A 22 9.79 -8.91 -2.87
N VAL A 23 9.32 -8.05 -3.77
CA VAL A 23 8.77 -8.41 -5.07
C VAL A 23 9.81 -9.17 -5.90
N ASN A 24 11.06 -8.69 -5.93
CA ASN A 24 12.15 -9.39 -6.62
C ASN A 24 12.37 -10.80 -6.06
N ILE A 25 12.37 -10.97 -4.73
CA ILE A 25 12.47 -12.30 -4.10
C ILE A 25 11.29 -13.18 -4.51
N ILE A 26 10.07 -12.64 -4.47
CA ILE A 26 8.83 -13.36 -4.81
C ILE A 26 8.87 -13.86 -6.26
N LEU A 27 9.27 -13.01 -7.20
CA LEU A 27 9.34 -13.36 -8.62
C LEU A 27 10.39 -14.44 -8.91
N HIS A 28 11.43 -14.55 -8.08
CA HIS A 28 12.49 -15.56 -8.21
C HIS A 28 12.26 -16.83 -7.37
N ALA A 29 11.43 -16.76 -6.33
CA ALA A 29 11.12 -17.89 -5.46
C ALA A 29 10.11 -18.81 -6.16
N LYS A 30 10.57 -19.97 -6.64
CA LYS A 30 9.75 -21.01 -7.28
C LYS A 30 8.67 -21.56 -6.32
N SER A 31 7.53 -20.88 -6.23
CA SER A 31 6.24 -21.33 -5.64
C SER A 31 6.34 -22.08 -4.30
N ILE A 32 7.19 -21.63 -3.37
CA ILE A 32 7.21 -22.18 -2.01
C ILE A 32 6.16 -21.46 -1.17
N LYS A 33 5.20 -22.21 -0.62
CA LYS A 33 4.21 -21.67 0.31
C LYS A 33 4.90 -21.33 1.65
N PRO A 34 4.90 -20.08 2.12
CA PRO A 34 5.47 -19.70 3.40
C PRO A 34 4.71 -20.30 4.58
N SER A 35 5.35 -20.32 5.75
CA SER A 35 4.66 -20.61 7.02
C SER A 35 3.63 -19.53 7.34
N SER A 36 2.65 -19.85 8.19
CA SER A 36 1.63 -18.91 8.65
C SER A 36 2.22 -17.66 9.31
N GLU A 37 3.30 -17.83 10.07
CA GLU A 37 4.02 -16.72 10.69
C GLU A 37 4.62 -15.77 9.65
N VAL A 38 5.25 -16.30 8.60
CA VAL A 38 5.81 -15.48 7.52
C VAL A 38 4.69 -14.79 6.75
N SER A 39 3.59 -15.49 6.44
CA SER A 39 2.43 -14.88 5.78
C SER A 39 1.84 -13.73 6.61
N MET A 40 1.73 -13.88 7.94
CA MET A 40 1.25 -12.82 8.83
C MET A 40 2.18 -11.60 8.81
N ARG A 41 3.50 -11.81 8.87
CA ARG A 41 4.48 -10.71 8.80
C ARG A 41 4.40 -9.97 7.47
N VAL A 42 4.22 -10.68 6.36
CA VAL A 42 4.01 -10.07 5.04
C VAL A 42 2.71 -9.26 5.02
N SER A 43 1.60 -9.81 5.53
CA SER A 43 0.34 -9.06 5.60
C SER A 43 0.45 -7.78 6.43
N LEU A 44 1.15 -7.82 7.57
CA LEU A 44 1.40 -6.63 8.40
C LEU A 44 2.27 -5.59 7.67
N PHE A 45 3.31 -6.03 6.96
CA PHE A 45 4.14 -5.14 6.15
C PHE A 45 3.34 -4.39 5.08
N TYR A 46 2.44 -5.09 4.37
CA TYR A 46 1.56 -4.42 3.40
C TYR A 46 0.54 -3.50 4.08
N LEU A 47 0.06 -3.84 5.27
CA LEU A 47 -0.80 -2.93 6.04
C LEU A 47 -0.06 -1.61 6.36
N ASP A 48 1.20 -1.68 6.79
CA ASP A 48 2.02 -0.50 7.08
C ASP A 48 2.23 0.37 5.83
N ILE A 49 2.43 -0.25 4.66
CA ILE A 49 2.47 0.47 3.37
C ILE A 49 1.15 1.21 3.13
N PHE A 50 0.02 0.51 3.20
CA PHE A 50 -1.30 1.10 2.92
C PHE A 50 -1.69 2.19 3.93
N GLU A 51 -1.25 2.07 5.19
CA GLU A 51 -1.39 3.12 6.19
C GLU A 51 -0.65 4.39 5.76
N MET A 52 0.64 4.25 5.41
CA MET A 52 1.47 5.38 4.98
C MET A 52 0.93 6.02 3.69
N LEU A 53 0.48 5.22 2.72
CA LEU A 53 -0.12 5.75 1.49
C LEU A 53 -1.45 6.47 1.78
N SER A 54 -2.27 5.95 2.68
CA SER A 54 -3.51 6.62 3.09
C SER A 54 -3.23 7.93 3.79
N GLU A 55 -2.26 7.97 4.72
CA GLU A 55 -1.83 9.21 5.37
C GLU A 55 -1.26 10.21 4.36
N LEU A 56 -0.46 9.75 3.39
CA LEU A 56 0.10 10.60 2.35
C LEU A 56 -1.01 11.28 1.54
N LEU A 57 -1.93 10.51 0.96
CA LEU A 57 -2.95 11.06 0.06
C LEU A 57 -3.92 12.01 0.78
N ASN A 58 -4.21 11.74 2.06
CA ASN A 58 -5.04 12.64 2.86
C ASN A 58 -4.36 13.97 3.24
N ASN A 59 -3.03 14.09 3.09
CA ASN A 59 -2.29 15.26 3.57
C ASN A 59 -1.41 15.94 2.50
N ILE A 60 -1.25 15.33 1.32
CA ILE A 60 -0.36 15.83 0.27
C ILE A 60 -0.77 17.22 -0.26
N GLU A 61 -2.06 17.58 -0.19
CA GLU A 61 -2.54 18.90 -0.60
C GLU A 61 -1.91 20.04 0.22
N PHE A 62 -1.58 19.78 1.50
CA PHE A 62 -1.01 20.76 2.43
C PHE A 62 0.48 21.05 2.18
N LEU A 63 1.14 20.31 1.28
CA LEU A 63 2.49 20.65 0.86
C LEU A 63 2.45 21.88 -0.05
N GLU A 64 3.31 22.87 0.21
CA GLU A 64 3.35 24.07 -0.64
C GLU A 64 4.19 23.85 -1.90
N GLU A 65 5.17 22.95 -1.85
CA GLU A 65 6.14 22.72 -2.93
C GLU A 65 5.62 21.66 -3.92
N GLU A 66 5.31 22.08 -5.16
CA GLU A 66 4.84 21.19 -6.23
C GLU A 66 5.81 20.03 -6.50
N ASN A 67 7.12 20.29 -6.54
CA ASN A 67 8.13 19.27 -6.76
C ASN A 67 8.07 18.14 -5.73
N LYS A 68 7.76 18.47 -4.47
CA LYS A 68 7.59 17.49 -3.39
C LYS A 68 6.30 16.70 -3.55
N LYS A 69 5.22 17.33 -4.03
CA LYS A 69 3.97 16.62 -4.35
C LYS A 69 4.21 15.59 -5.45
N SER A 70 4.83 15.98 -6.56
CA SER A 70 5.14 15.06 -7.66
C SER A 70 5.97 13.88 -7.19
N TYR A 71 7.05 14.13 -6.44
CA TYR A 71 7.88 13.05 -5.89
C TYR A 71 7.10 12.07 -5.00
N LEU A 72 6.23 12.57 -4.14
CA LEU A 72 5.44 11.71 -3.26
C LEU A 72 4.34 10.95 -4.02
N LEU A 73 3.75 11.55 -5.04
CA LEU A 73 2.83 10.86 -5.95
C LEU A 73 3.56 9.74 -6.71
N GLU A 74 4.79 9.96 -7.15
CA GLU A 74 5.63 8.93 -7.79
C GLU A 74 5.89 7.76 -6.84
N LEU A 75 6.29 8.04 -5.58
CA LEU A 75 6.48 6.98 -4.56
C LEU A 75 5.18 6.19 -4.30
N ALA A 76 4.04 6.88 -4.23
CA ALA A 76 2.74 6.22 -4.06
C ALA A 76 2.40 5.32 -5.25
N LEU A 77 2.59 5.84 -6.46
CA LEU A 77 2.34 5.12 -7.70
C LEU A 77 3.23 3.87 -7.82
N GLU A 78 4.52 4.01 -7.50
CA GLU A 78 5.46 2.89 -7.48
C GLU A 78 5.02 1.80 -6.50
N SER A 79 4.69 2.19 -5.26
CA SER A 79 4.28 1.24 -4.23
C SER A 79 2.99 0.48 -4.58
N LEU A 80 2.02 1.17 -5.17
CA LEU A 80 0.78 0.53 -5.61
C LEU A 80 1.01 -0.39 -6.81
N SER A 81 1.85 0.03 -7.76
CA SER A 81 2.23 -0.79 -8.91
C SER A 81 2.95 -2.08 -8.49
N LEU A 82 3.89 -1.99 -7.54
CA LEU A 82 4.55 -3.15 -6.92
C LEU A 82 3.55 -4.07 -6.21
N THR A 83 2.51 -3.49 -5.60
CA THR A 83 1.43 -4.27 -5.00
C THR A 83 0.66 -5.05 -6.06
N LEU A 84 0.25 -4.41 -7.16
CA LEU A 84 -0.44 -5.08 -8.26
C LEU A 84 0.37 -6.22 -8.85
N VAL A 85 1.69 -6.02 -9.04
CA VAL A 85 2.60 -7.07 -9.52
C VAL A 85 2.68 -8.25 -8.55
N SER A 86 2.62 -8.00 -7.25
CA SER A 86 2.73 -9.03 -6.22
C SER A 86 1.39 -9.63 -5.78
N LEU A 87 0.25 -9.06 -6.16
CA LEU A 87 -1.09 -9.53 -5.80
C LEU A 87 -1.32 -11.03 -6.03
N PRO A 88 -0.90 -11.65 -7.15
CA PRO A 88 -1.09 -13.08 -7.34
C PRO A 88 -0.39 -13.93 -6.26
N PHE A 89 0.82 -13.53 -5.87
CA PHE A 89 1.54 -14.18 -4.79
C PHE A 89 0.87 -13.90 -3.44
N LEU A 90 0.54 -12.64 -3.15
CA LEU A 90 -0.11 -12.25 -1.89
C LEU A 90 -1.45 -12.95 -1.69
N SER A 91 -2.24 -13.12 -2.76
CA SER A 91 -3.49 -13.87 -2.76
C SER A 91 -3.29 -15.35 -2.40
N SER A 92 -2.17 -15.94 -2.82
CA SER A 92 -1.81 -17.31 -2.45
C SER A 92 -1.37 -17.45 -0.99
N LEU A 93 -0.85 -16.36 -0.40
CA LEU A 93 -0.41 -16.30 0.99
C LEU A 93 -1.56 -16.10 1.96
N SER A 94 -2.46 -15.19 1.63
CA SER A 94 -3.52 -14.73 2.53
C SER A 94 -4.79 -14.42 1.75
N PRO A 95 -5.95 -14.97 2.15
CA PRO A 95 -7.23 -14.71 1.49
C PRO A 95 -7.62 -13.24 1.43
N MET A 96 -7.10 -12.38 2.32
CA MET A 96 -7.40 -10.95 2.32
C MET A 96 -6.98 -10.24 1.02
N PHE A 97 -5.95 -10.75 0.34
CA PHE A 97 -5.46 -10.19 -0.92
C PHE A 97 -6.12 -10.81 -2.15
N ALA A 98 -6.90 -11.88 -1.97
CA ALA A 98 -7.65 -12.52 -3.04
C ALA A 98 -9.00 -11.84 -3.34
N ASP A 99 -9.33 -10.78 -2.60
CA ASP A 99 -10.53 -9.98 -2.85
C ASP A 99 -10.39 -9.17 -4.15
N LYS A 100 -11.29 -9.43 -5.10
CA LYS A 100 -11.30 -8.73 -6.40
C LYS A 100 -11.63 -7.25 -6.27
N GLU A 101 -12.44 -6.87 -5.28
CA GLU A 101 -12.77 -5.47 -5.04
C GLU A 101 -11.54 -4.71 -4.54
N LEU A 102 -10.69 -5.35 -3.73
CA LEU A 102 -9.43 -4.75 -3.27
C LEU A 102 -8.47 -4.49 -4.43
N ALA A 103 -8.29 -5.46 -5.33
CA ALA A 103 -7.44 -5.27 -6.51
C ALA A 103 -7.94 -4.11 -7.39
N LYS A 104 -9.26 -4.07 -7.63
CA LYS A 104 -9.89 -3.01 -8.41
C LYS A 104 -9.72 -1.63 -7.75
N ASP A 105 -9.96 -1.52 -6.45
CA ASP A 105 -9.79 -0.26 -5.73
C ASP A 105 -8.34 0.26 -5.82
N ILE A 106 -7.34 -0.64 -5.81
CA ILE A 106 -5.92 -0.27 -6.00
C ILE A 106 -5.67 0.22 -7.44
N GLU A 107 -6.20 -0.49 -8.44
CA GLU A 107 -6.09 -0.10 -9.86
C GLU A 107 -6.70 1.28 -10.12
N GLU A 108 -7.88 1.57 -9.56
CA GLU A 108 -8.52 2.89 -9.67
C GLU A 108 -7.63 4.00 -9.08
N VAL A 109 -6.97 3.74 -7.95
CA VAL A 109 -6.04 4.72 -7.36
C VAL A 109 -4.83 4.94 -8.27
N VAL A 110 -4.24 3.88 -8.82
CA VAL A 110 -3.12 3.98 -9.76
C VAL A 110 -3.47 4.91 -10.92
N VAL A 111 -4.62 4.71 -11.56
CA VAL A 111 -5.08 5.56 -12.68
C VAL A 111 -5.23 7.02 -12.25
N LEU A 112 -5.80 7.27 -11.07
CA LEU A 112 -5.95 8.64 -10.55
C LEU A 112 -4.61 9.31 -10.26
N LEU A 113 -3.62 8.57 -9.76
CA LEU A 113 -2.26 9.08 -9.51
C LEU A 113 -1.52 9.38 -10.81
N GLU A 114 -1.61 8.50 -11.81
CA GLU A 114 -1.02 8.72 -13.14
C GLU A 114 -1.55 10.01 -13.78
N ASP A 115 -2.87 10.20 -13.71
CA ASP A 115 -3.53 11.42 -14.17
C ASP A 115 -3.06 12.66 -13.41
N MET A 116 -2.92 12.57 -12.08
CA MET A 116 -2.47 13.69 -11.25
C MET A 116 -1.00 14.07 -11.46
N LEU A 117 -0.15 13.12 -11.84
CA LEU A 117 1.24 13.39 -12.23
C LEU A 117 1.33 14.22 -13.52
N MET A 118 0.35 14.09 -14.42
CA MET A 118 0.26 14.90 -15.64
C MET A 118 -0.33 16.29 -15.37
N ALA A 119 -1.35 16.36 -14.52
CA ALA A 119 -1.97 17.61 -14.11
C ALA A 119 -2.62 17.46 -12.74
N TRP A 120 -2.19 18.28 -11.78
CA TRP A 120 -2.73 18.28 -10.42
C TRP A 120 -4.25 18.54 -10.40
N ASP A 121 -4.99 17.69 -9.69
CA ASP A 121 -6.45 17.75 -9.59
C ASP A 121 -6.88 17.32 -8.18
N GLU A 122 -7.41 18.27 -7.41
CA GLU A 122 -7.85 18.05 -6.01
C GLU A 122 -9.04 17.10 -5.90
N GLU A 123 -9.92 17.06 -6.90
CA GLU A 123 -11.07 16.15 -6.88
C GLU A 123 -10.59 14.71 -7.12
N LYS A 124 -9.63 14.51 -8.03
CA LYS A 124 -8.98 13.19 -8.20
C LYS A 124 -8.24 12.77 -6.94
N LEU A 125 -7.55 13.69 -6.27
CA LEU A 125 -6.90 13.40 -4.99
C LEU A 125 -7.90 12.94 -3.93
N ARG A 126 -9.04 13.62 -3.84
CA ARG A 126 -10.12 13.29 -2.90
C ARG A 126 -10.65 11.88 -3.17
N ILE A 127 -10.89 11.53 -4.44
CA ILE A 127 -11.36 10.19 -4.83
C ILE A 127 -10.30 9.13 -4.54
N ALA A 128 -9.02 9.38 -4.89
CA ALA A 128 -7.91 8.48 -4.62
C ALA A 128 -7.76 8.21 -3.11
N SER A 129 -7.87 9.25 -2.28
CA SER A 129 -7.83 9.15 -0.82
C SER A 129 -8.97 8.29 -0.26
N GLN A 130 -10.18 8.39 -0.84
CA GLN A 130 -11.33 7.57 -0.45
C GLN A 130 -11.12 6.08 -0.75
N TYR A 131 -10.66 5.76 -1.96
CA TYR A 131 -10.31 4.37 -2.31
C TYR A 131 -9.18 3.85 -1.44
N MET A 132 -8.13 4.64 -1.21
CA MET A 132 -7.00 4.22 -0.37
C MET A 132 -7.43 3.95 1.07
N SER A 133 -8.26 4.81 1.64
CA SER A 133 -8.83 4.61 2.97
C SER A 133 -9.70 3.34 3.02
N LYS A 134 -10.50 3.06 1.98
CA LYS A 134 -11.30 1.83 1.89
C LYS A 134 -10.39 0.59 1.90
N VAL A 135 -9.34 0.59 1.08
CA VAL A 135 -8.35 -0.52 1.02
C VAL A 135 -7.68 -0.75 2.36
N TYR A 136 -7.17 0.31 3.00
CA TYR A 136 -6.51 0.22 4.31
C TYR A 136 -7.45 -0.34 5.39
N GLN A 137 -8.68 0.18 5.48
CA GLN A 137 -9.65 -0.30 6.48
C GLN A 137 -10.05 -1.76 6.25
N LEU A 138 -10.20 -2.18 4.99
CA LEU A 138 -10.51 -3.55 4.64
C LEU A 138 -9.40 -4.51 5.07
N LEU A 139 -8.15 -4.19 4.75
CA LEU A 139 -6.98 -4.99 5.17
C LEU A 139 -6.84 -5.05 6.69
N ARG A 140 -7.03 -3.92 7.37
CA ARG A 140 -7.00 -3.84 8.84
C ARG A 140 -8.06 -4.73 9.47
N TYR A 141 -9.28 -4.72 8.92
CA TYR A 141 -10.38 -5.57 9.37
C TYR A 141 -10.05 -7.06 9.22
N TYR A 142 -9.50 -7.46 8.06
CA TYR A 142 -9.10 -8.85 7.83
C TYR A 142 -8.00 -9.32 8.78
N LEU A 143 -6.97 -8.48 9.00
CA LEU A 143 -5.89 -8.79 9.93
C LEU A 143 -6.37 -8.89 11.38
N TYR A 144 -7.26 -7.99 11.81
CA TYR A 144 -7.88 -8.06 13.12
C TYR A 144 -8.70 -9.34 13.32
N SER A 145 -9.48 -9.72 12.31
CA SER A 145 -10.30 -10.92 12.33
C SER A 145 -9.44 -12.20 12.36
N ALA A 146 -8.32 -12.19 11.63
CA ALA A 146 -7.35 -13.28 11.64
C ALA A 146 -6.69 -13.42 13.03
N SER A 147 -6.21 -12.33 13.63
CA SER A 147 -5.54 -12.38 14.94
C SER A 147 -6.47 -12.85 16.06
N ARG A 148 -7.72 -12.39 16.09
CA ARG A 148 -8.78 -12.87 16.99
C ARG A 148 -9.02 -14.38 16.86
N SER A 149 -9.06 -14.88 15.63
CA SER A 149 -9.30 -16.30 15.37
C SER A 149 -8.16 -17.18 15.91
N TYR A 150 -6.90 -16.71 15.78
CA TYR A 150 -5.75 -17.41 16.37
C TYR A 150 -5.77 -17.40 17.91
N GLN A 151 -6.18 -16.30 18.55
CA GLN A 151 -6.30 -16.22 20.01
C GLN A 151 -7.40 -17.12 20.59
N ASN A 152 -8.47 -17.37 19.83
CA ASN A 152 -9.56 -18.24 20.27
C ASN A 152 -9.27 -19.74 20.06
N MET A 153 -8.17 -20.08 19.37
CA MET A 153 -7.74 -21.46 19.12
C MET A 153 -6.58 -21.91 20.03
N SER A 154 -6.05 -21.03 20.88
CA SER A 154 -5.07 -21.33 21.94
C SER A 154 -5.75 -21.51 23.28
#